data_AF-A0A929TU61-F1
#
_entry.id   AF-A0A929TU61-F1
#
_cell.length_a   1.000
_cell.length_b   1.000
_cell.length_c   1.000
_cell.angle_alpha   90.00
_cell.angle_beta   90.00
_cell.angle_gamma   90.00
#
_symmetry.space_group_name_H-M   'P 1'
#
loop_
_entity.id
_entity.type
_entity.pdbx_description
1 polymer ?
#
loop_
_entity_poly.entity_id
_entity_poly.type
_entity_poly.pdbx_seq_one_letter_code
_entity_poly.pdbx_strand_id
1 'polypeptide(L)'
;MDKRNLTLLTDLYELTMMQGYYVENSANETVIFDMFYRSNPNKNGYAICAGLDQVIDYINNLHFDDEDIEYLRSTKIFRDDFLEYLRNFKFTGDIYA
;
A
#
# COMPACT_ATOMS: atom_id res chain seq x y z
N MET A 1 -16.67 8.93 15.03
CA MET A 1 -15.75 7.78 14.99
C MET A 1 -14.62 8.22 14.10
N ASP A 2 -13.40 8.30 14.63
CA ASP A 2 -12.23 8.55 13.80
C ASP A 2 -12.24 7.58 12.62
N LYS A 3 -12.05 8.11 11.41
CA LYS A 3 -11.83 7.26 10.24
C LYS A 3 -10.58 6.45 10.52
N ARG A 4 -10.69 5.13 10.48
CA ARG A 4 -9.57 4.22 10.68
C ARG A 4 -8.62 4.36 9.50
N ASN A 5 -7.51 5.09 9.66
CA ASN A 5 -6.44 5.11 8.67
C ASN A 5 -5.71 3.76 8.71
N LEU A 6 -5.65 3.09 7.56
CA LEU A 6 -5.04 1.76 7.40
C LEU A 6 -3.77 1.80 6.56
N THR A 7 -3.26 2.98 6.19
CA THR A 7 -2.11 3.13 5.29
C THR A 7 -0.85 2.44 5.80
N LEU A 8 -0.60 2.48 7.12
CA LEU A 8 0.51 1.76 7.75
C LEU A 8 0.23 0.28 8.05
N LEU A 9 -0.95 -0.25 7.72
CA LEU A 9 -1.21 -1.69 7.78
C LEU A 9 -0.59 -2.38 6.57
N THR A 10 0.74 -2.35 6.53
CA THR A 10 1.59 -2.96 5.50
C THR A 10 2.81 -3.56 6.18
N ASP A 11 3.45 -4.51 5.51
CA ASP A 11 4.74 -5.00 5.97
C ASP A 11 5.81 -3.91 5.82
N LEU A 12 6.67 -3.75 6.82
CA LEU A 12 7.72 -2.73 6.84
C LEU A 12 8.64 -2.81 5.61
N TYR A 13 8.84 -4.01 5.06
CA TYR A 13 9.71 -4.20 3.91
C TYR A 13 9.19 -3.43 2.67
N GLU A 14 7.87 -3.30 2.50
CA GLU A 14 7.27 -2.57 1.37
C GLU A 14 7.69 -1.10 1.39
N LEU A 15 7.66 -0.46 2.57
CA LEU A 15 8.09 0.93 2.74
C LEU A 15 9.60 1.08 2.49
N THR A 16 10.41 0.11 2.95
CA THR A 16 11.86 0.15 2.69
C THR A 16 12.20 -0.04 1.21
N MET A 17 11.44 -0.87 0.49
CA MET A 17 11.59 -1.02 -0.97
C MET A 17 11.14 0.24 -1.71
N MET A 18 10.01 0.84 -1.32
CA MET A 18 9.55 2.12 -1.88
C MET A 18 10.61 3.21 -1.76
N GLN A 19 11.28 3.31 -0.60
CA GLN A 19 12.41 4.24 -0.45
C GLN A 19 13.57 3.89 -1.40
N GLY A 20 13.89 2.60 -1.56
CA GLY A 20 14.89 2.15 -2.53
C GLY A 20 14.57 2.62 -3.95
N TYR A 21 13.33 2.41 -4.42
CA TYR A 21 12.89 2.87 -5.74
C TYR A 21 12.87 4.40 -5.87
N TYR A 22 12.52 5.11 -4.79
CA TYR A 22 12.55 6.57 -4.76
C TYR A 22 13.98 7.10 -4.94
N VAL A 23 14.95 6.54 -4.22
CA VAL A 23 16.36 6.97 -4.28
C VAL A 23 17.00 6.68 -5.64
N GLU A 24 16.67 5.53 -6.25
CA GLU A 24 17.20 5.14 -7.57
C GLU A 24 16.47 5.84 -8.74
N ASN A 25 15.49 6.71 -8.48
CA ASN A 25 14.62 7.35 -9.48
C ASN A 25 13.82 6.37 -10.37
N SER A 26 13.63 5.12 -9.93
CA SER A 26 12.81 4.10 -10.61
C SER A 26 11.38 4.00 -10.05
N ALA A 27 10.97 4.90 -9.16
CA ALA A 27 9.65 4.86 -8.51
C ALA A 27 8.45 5.00 -9.46
N ASN A 28 8.64 5.48 -10.70
CA ASN A 28 7.57 5.72 -11.67
C ASN A 28 7.57 4.75 -12.85
N GLU A 29 8.27 3.62 -12.74
CA GLU A 29 8.20 2.56 -13.74
C GLU A 29 6.83 1.86 -13.70
N THR A 30 6.32 1.47 -14.87
CA THR A 30 5.09 0.69 -14.95
C THR A 30 5.34 -0.75 -14.51
N VAL A 31 4.61 -1.18 -13.48
CA VAL A 31 4.68 -2.53 -12.91
C VAL A 31 3.31 -3.18 -12.89
N ILE A 32 3.26 -4.51 -12.97
CA ILE A 32 2.02 -5.30 -13.04
C ILE A 32 2.05 -6.36 -11.93
N PHE A 33 0.97 -6.43 -11.15
CA PHE A 33 0.78 -7.42 -10.08
C PHE A 33 -0.55 -8.15 -10.28
N ASP A 34 -0.52 -9.48 -10.16
CA ASP A 34 -1.71 -10.33 -10.24
C ASP A 34 -1.98 -11.01 -8.88
N MET A 35 -3.24 -10.95 -8.43
CA MET A 35 -3.68 -11.62 -7.21
C MET A 35 -4.45 -12.90 -7.56
N PHE A 36 -3.96 -14.05 -7.09
CA PHE A 36 -4.62 -15.34 -7.24
C PHE A 36 -4.31 -16.26 -6.06
N TYR A 37 -5.15 -17.28 -5.87
CA TYR A 37 -4.89 -18.37 -4.93
C TYR A 37 -4.58 -19.66 -5.70
N ARG A 38 -3.81 -20.56 -5.10
CA ARG A 38 -3.28 -21.75 -5.81
C ARG A 38 -4.22 -22.95 -5.83
N SER A 39 -5.08 -23.07 -4.82
CA SER A 39 -5.96 -24.21 -4.62
C SER A 39 -7.29 -23.79 -3.99
N ASN A 40 -8.39 -24.39 -4.42
CA ASN A 40 -9.70 -24.09 -3.85
C ASN A 40 -9.71 -24.35 -2.34
N PRO A 41 -10.22 -23.38 -1.54
CA PRO A 41 -10.34 -23.56 -0.10
C PRO A 41 -11.21 -24.77 0.19
N ASN A 42 -10.85 -25.52 1.24
CA ASN A 42 -11.56 -26.73 1.67
C ASN A 42 -11.68 -27.83 0.59
N LYS A 43 -10.87 -27.79 -0.48
CA LYS A 43 -10.97 -28.70 -1.64
C LYS A 43 -12.31 -28.62 -2.37
N ASN A 44 -12.98 -27.47 -2.31
CA ASN A 44 -14.26 -27.25 -2.97
C ASN A 44 -14.12 -27.23 -4.51
N GLY A 45 -15.25 -27.33 -5.21
CA GLY A 45 -15.28 -27.25 -6.68
C GLY A 45 -15.11 -25.84 -7.25
N TYR A 46 -15.37 -24.80 -6.46
CA TYR A 46 -15.25 -23.40 -6.83
C TYR A 46 -15.04 -22.51 -5.59
N ALA A 47 -14.70 -21.25 -5.81
CA ALA A 47 -14.70 -20.20 -4.80
C ALA A 47 -15.54 -19.01 -5.28
N ILE A 48 -16.06 -18.23 -4.35
CA ILE A 48 -16.77 -16.97 -4.63
C ILE A 48 -15.83 -15.83 -4.25
N CYS A 49 -15.61 -14.89 -5.16
CA CYS A 49 -14.88 -13.66 -4.87
C CYS A 49 -15.76 -12.71 -4.04
N ALA A 50 -15.21 -12.20 -2.95
CA ALA A 50 -15.85 -11.21 -2.09
C ALA A 50 -14.77 -10.31 -1.47
N GLY A 51 -15.11 -9.06 -1.16
CA GLY A 51 -14.18 -8.09 -0.56
C GLY A 51 -13.88 -6.85 -1.43
N LEU A 52 -14.44 -6.77 -2.64
CA LEU A 52 -14.12 -5.68 -3.58
C LEU A 52 -14.50 -4.30 -3.02
N ASP A 53 -15.63 -4.18 -2.33
CA ASP A 53 -16.08 -2.92 -1.72
C ASP A 53 -15.08 -2.38 -0.68
N GLN A 54 -14.53 -3.27 0.15
CA GLN A 54 -13.52 -2.92 1.14
C GLN A 54 -12.20 -2.49 0.49
N VAL A 55 -11.80 -3.13 -0.62
CA VAL A 55 -10.62 -2.72 -1.39
C VAL A 55 -10.81 -1.33 -1.98
N ILE A 56 -11.99 -1.05 -2.56
CA ILE A 56 -12.33 0.27 -3.11
C ILE A 56 -12.30 1.34 -2.03
N ASP A 57 -12.92 1.08 -0.87
CA ASP A 57 -12.91 2.03 0.25
C ASP A 57 -11.48 2.28 0.76
N TYR A 58 -10.67 1.22 0.90
CA TYR A 58 -9.28 1.34 1.32
C TYR A 58 -8.45 2.21 0.37
N ILE A 59 -8.49 1.94 -0.94
CA ILE A 59 -7.71 2.69 -1.94
C ILE A 59 -8.15 4.16 -2.02
N ASN A 60 -9.45 4.43 -1.94
CA ASN A 60 -9.97 5.80 -1.97
C ASN A 60 -9.57 6.63 -0.74
N ASN A 61 -9.25 5.98 0.38
CA ASN A 61 -8.80 6.63 1.61
C ASN A 61 -7.32 6.35 1.90
N LEU A 62 -6.51 5.89 0.94
CA LEU A 62 -5.09 5.62 1.14
C LEU A 62 -4.26 6.92 1.17
N HIS A 63 -3.79 7.29 2.36
CA HIS A 63 -2.99 8.51 2.59
C HIS A 63 -2.18 8.40 3.88
N PHE A 64 -1.02 9.05 3.92
CA PHE A 64 -0.19 9.15 5.12
C PHE A 64 -0.57 10.41 5.90
N ASP A 65 -0.97 10.24 7.16
CA ASP A 65 -1.25 11.35 8.07
C ASP A 65 0.05 11.90 8.70
N ASP A 66 -0.04 13.08 9.31
CA ASP A 66 1.08 13.69 10.04
C ASP A 66 1.67 12.76 11.10
N GLU A 67 0.80 12.02 11.80
CA GLU A 67 1.19 11.05 12.82
C GLU A 67 1.94 9.85 12.22
N ASP A 68 1.53 9.38 11.03
CA ASP A 68 2.22 8.31 10.30
C ASP A 68 3.64 8.76 9.92
N ILE A 69 3.77 9.98 9.40
CA ILE A 69 5.06 10.55 9.00
C ILE A 69 5.99 10.70 10.20
N GLU A 70 5.48 11.20 11.33
CA GLU A 70 6.30 11.35 12.54
C GLU A 70 6.69 9.99 13.13
N TYR A 71 5.79 9.01 13.10
CA TYR A 71 6.12 7.64 13.47
C TYR A 71 7.26 7.09 12.61
N LEU A 72 7.13 7.17 11.27
CA LEU A 72 8.17 6.70 10.35
C LEU A 72 9.50 7.44 10.57
N ARG A 73 9.47 8.76 10.80
CA ARG A 73 10.66 9.56 11.16
C ARG A 73 11.34 9.04 12.43
N SER A 74 10.55 8.69 13.45
CA SER A 74 11.07 8.20 14.74
C SER A 74 11.85 6.89 14.62
N THR A 75 11.57 6.07 13.59
CA THR A 75 12.30 4.81 13.33
C THR A 75 13.75 5.03 12.90
N LYS A 76 14.09 6.22 12.37
CA LYS A 76 15.41 6.57 11.80
C LYS A 76 15.84 5.69 10.60
N ILE A 77 14.90 4.99 9.99
CA ILE A 77 15.12 4.15 8.79
C ILE A 77 14.95 4.96 7.51
N PHE A 78 14.06 5.96 7.54
CA PHE A 78 13.62 6.70 6.36
C PHE A 78 14.29 8.07 6.24
N ARG A 79 14.55 8.49 5.00
CA ARG A 79 15.09 9.81 4.66
C ARG A 79 13.98 10.86 4.69
N ASP A 80 14.34 12.09 5.07
CA ASP A 80 13.40 13.20 5.17
C ASP A 80 12.73 13.55 3.83
N ASP A 81 13.46 13.45 2.73
CA ASP A 81 12.94 13.69 1.37
C ASP A 81 11.91 12.62 0.97
N PHE A 82 12.15 11.36 1.30
CA PHE A 82 11.18 10.28 1.09
C PHE A 82 9.93 10.44 1.96
N LEU A 83 10.08 10.88 3.21
CA LEU A 83 8.93 11.16 4.08
C LEU A 83 8.05 12.29 3.53
N GLU A 84 8.65 13.33 2.94
CA GLU A 84 7.90 14.40 2.27
C GLU A 84 7.19 13.89 1.00
N TYR A 85 7.80 12.95 0.28
CA TYR A 85 7.14 12.26 -0.82
C TYR A 85 5.90 11.47 -0.34
N LEU A 86 6.00 10.72 0.76
CA LEU A 86 4.86 9.96 1.32
C LEU A 86 3.69 10.86 1.75
N ARG A 87 3.99 12.03 2.32
CA ARG A 87 2.98 13.02 2.73
C ARG A 87 2.07 13.47 1.56
N ASN A 88 2.60 13.47 0.35
CA ASN A 88 1.89 13.88 -0.86
C ASN A 88 1.43 12.70 -1.74
N PHE A 89 1.62 11.47 -1.24
CA PHE A 89 1.31 10.25 -1.99
C PHE A 89 -0.18 10.16 -2.32
N LYS A 90 -0.48 9.75 -3.55
CA LYS A 90 -1.81 9.36 -4.00
C LYS A 90 -1.70 8.15 -4.90
N PHE A 91 -2.60 7.20 -4.71
CA PHE A 91 -2.74 6.07 -5.62
C PHE A 91 -3.15 6.57 -7.02
N THR A 92 -2.43 6.12 -8.05
CA THR A 92 -2.65 6.51 -9.46
C THR A 92 -2.74 5.31 -10.40
N GLY A 93 -2.69 4.09 -9.87
CA GLY A 93 -2.75 2.87 -10.67
C GLY A 93 -4.17 2.49 -11.10
N ASP A 94 -4.24 1.55 -12.03
CA ASP A 94 -5.49 0.92 -12.46
C ASP A 94 -5.70 -0.42 -11.74
N ILE A 95 -6.94 -0.73 -11.37
CA ILE A 95 -7.32 -2.01 -10.75
C ILE A 95 -8.40 -2.67 -11.62
N TYR A 96 -8.18 -3.95 -11.94
CA TYR A 96 -9.12 -4.80 -12.67
C TYR A 96 -9.58 -5.92 -11.73
N ALA A 97 -10.89 -6.14 -11.60
CA ALA A 97 -11.48 -7.13 -10.69
C ALA A 97 -12.79 -7.70 -11.25
#